data_AF-A0A923PJM7-F1
#
_entry.id   AF-A0A923PJM7-F1
#
_cell.length_a   1.000
_cell.length_b   1.000
_cell.length_c   1.000
_cell.angle_alpha   90.00
_cell.angle_beta   90.00
_cell.angle_gamma   90.00
#
_symmetry.space_group_name_H-M   'P 1'
#
loop_
_entity.id
_entity.type
_entity.pdbx_description
1 polymer ?
#
loop_
_entity_poly.entity_id
_entity_poly.type
_entity_poly.pdbx_seq_one_letter_code
_entity_poly.pdbx_strand_id
1 'polypeptide(L)'
;ISSGSSSTTGLPTGFAVLTPENIDNGSYDDCSGVTLSIARVNAANIALEVYDQELILTCADLGTVRVGLRVEDAAGNVNFCWLDVLVEDKNAP
;
A
#
# COMPACT_ATOMS: atom_id res chain seq x y z
N ILE A 1 5.32 2.62 -16.79
CA ILE A 1 4.80 1.54 -17.66
C ILE A 1 3.62 2.09 -18.47
N SER A 2 3.59 1.78 -19.77
CA SER A 2 2.80 2.46 -20.79
C SER A 2 1.29 2.27 -20.63
N SER A 3 0.54 3.37 -20.66
CA SER A 3 -0.91 3.43 -20.82
C SER A 3 -1.29 3.25 -22.30
N GLY A 4 -2.08 2.23 -22.62
CA GLY A 4 -2.71 2.03 -23.93
C GLY A 4 -4.23 2.12 -23.78
N SER A 5 -4.83 3.09 -24.46
CA SER A 5 -6.28 3.24 -24.58
C SER A 5 -6.77 2.39 -25.76
N SER A 6 -7.79 1.55 -25.56
CA SER A 6 -8.55 0.97 -26.68
C SER A 6 -10.01 0.77 -26.28
N SER A 7 -10.84 1.49 -27.00
CA SER A 7 -12.29 1.59 -26.93
C SER A 7 -13.00 0.28 -27.30
N THR A 8 -13.57 -0.36 -26.29
CA THR A 8 -14.74 -1.26 -26.34
C THR A 8 -15.36 -1.15 -24.95
N THR A 9 -16.66 -0.91 -24.83
CA THR A 9 -17.45 -0.84 -23.58
C THR A 9 -16.82 -1.63 -22.42
N GLY A 10 -16.01 -0.95 -21.61
CA GLY A 10 -15.09 -1.62 -20.69
C GLY A 10 -14.62 -0.59 -19.69
N LEU A 11 -15.18 -0.66 -18.48
CA LEU A 11 -14.72 0.10 -17.33
C LEU A 11 -13.18 0.00 -17.29
N PRO A 12 -12.43 1.11 -17.28
CA PRO A 12 -11.01 1.03 -17.00
C PRO A 12 -10.90 0.52 -15.56
N THR A 13 -10.64 -0.77 -15.39
CA THR A 13 -10.25 -1.32 -14.09
C THR A 13 -8.79 -0.94 -13.87
N GLY A 14 -8.55 0.34 -13.61
CA GLY A 14 -7.26 0.82 -13.17
C GLY A 14 -6.96 0.22 -11.81
N PHE A 15 -5.75 -0.33 -11.67
CA PHE A 15 -5.23 -0.74 -10.38
C PHE A 15 -3.82 -0.18 -10.20
N ALA A 16 -3.47 0.09 -8.95
CA ALA A 16 -2.11 0.41 -8.53
C ALA A 16 -1.69 -0.64 -7.50
N VAL A 17 -0.40 -0.98 -7.52
CA VAL A 17 0.20 -1.87 -6.52
C VAL A 17 1.12 -1.00 -5.67
N LEU A 18 0.84 -0.96 -4.37
CA LEU A 18 1.66 -0.25 -3.40
C LEU A 18 2.48 -1.27 -2.62
N THR A 19 3.81 -1.17 -2.68
CA THR A 19 4.70 -2.02 -1.87
C THR A 19 5.13 -1.30 -0.59
N PRO A 20 5.51 -2.01 0.47
CA PRO A 20 6.04 -1.42 1.70
C PRO A 20 7.21 -0.46 1.43
N GLU A 21 8.08 -0.79 0.48
CA GLU A 21 9.23 0.02 0.09
C GLU A 21 8.84 1.39 -0.49
N ASN A 22 7.64 1.53 -1.05
CA ASN A 22 7.16 2.82 -1.58
C ASN A 22 6.84 3.82 -0.47
N ILE A 23 6.57 3.33 0.74
CA ILE A 23 6.19 4.14 1.91
C ILE A 23 7.19 4.00 3.06
N ASP A 24 8.21 3.16 2.89
CA ASP A 24 9.25 2.98 3.87
C ASP A 24 10.14 4.23 3.92
N ASN A 25 10.24 4.83 5.11
CA ASN A 25 11.04 6.03 5.36
C ASN A 25 12.38 5.67 6.02
N GLY A 26 12.99 4.56 5.61
CA GLY A 26 14.29 4.10 6.10
C GLY A 26 14.19 3.22 7.35
N SER A 27 13.27 2.27 7.36
CA SER A 27 13.24 1.22 8.40
C SER A 27 14.57 0.48 8.41
N TYR A 28 15.19 0.38 9.59
CA TYR A 28 16.55 -0.12 9.74
C TYR A 28 16.72 -0.80 11.09
N ASP A 29 17.44 -1.92 11.10
CA ASP A 29 17.96 -2.57 12.30
C ASP A 29 19.48 -2.69 12.16
N ASP A 30 20.22 -2.24 13.18
CA ASP A 30 21.71 -2.23 13.21
C ASP A 30 22.29 -3.66 13.17
N CYS A 31 21.51 -4.65 13.60
CA CYS A 31 21.99 -6.03 13.80
C CYS A 31 21.57 -6.99 12.70
N SER A 32 20.48 -6.71 11.97
CA SER A 32 19.89 -7.64 10.99
C SER A 32 19.03 -6.93 9.94
N GLY A 33 18.67 -7.64 8.87
CA GLY A 33 17.68 -7.14 7.92
C GLY A 33 16.27 -7.15 8.51
N VAL A 34 15.42 -6.22 8.08
CA VAL A 34 14.01 -6.15 8.49
C VAL A 34 13.09 -6.69 7.40
N THR A 35 11.96 -7.28 7.82
CA THR A 35 10.85 -7.65 6.92
C THR A 35 9.77 -6.59 7.01
N LEU A 36 9.41 -6.01 5.88
CA LEU A 36 8.36 -5.01 5.77
C LEU A 36 7.07 -5.63 5.23
N SER A 37 5.92 -5.22 5.73
CA SER A 37 4.62 -5.58 5.15
C SER A 37 3.59 -4.46 5.33
N ILE A 38 2.58 -4.42 4.48
CA ILE A 38 1.61 -3.34 4.37
C ILE A 38 0.17 -3.88 4.39
N ALA A 39 -0.76 -3.11 4.96
CA ALA A 39 -2.20 -3.39 4.92
C ALA A 39 -3.01 -2.10 5.09
N ARG A 40 -4.27 -2.11 4.65
CA ARG A 40 -5.24 -1.08 5.03
C ARG A 40 -5.57 -1.17 6.51
N VAL A 41 -5.79 -0.01 7.12
CA VAL A 41 -6.26 0.09 8.51
C VAL A 41 -7.47 1.01 8.60
N ASN A 42 -8.29 0.82 9.64
CA ASN A 42 -9.35 1.76 9.96
C ASN A 42 -8.81 3.01 10.70
N ALA A 43 -9.71 3.94 11.03
CA ALA A 43 -9.37 5.16 11.78
C ALA A 43 -8.77 4.90 13.17
N ALA A 44 -8.97 3.71 13.74
CA ALA A 44 -8.38 3.27 15.00
C ALA A 44 -7.06 2.51 14.81
N ASN A 45 -6.46 2.56 13.61
CA ASN A 45 -5.22 1.87 13.24
C ASN A 45 -5.27 0.34 13.33
N ILE A 46 -6.48 -0.23 13.31
CA ILE A 46 -6.68 -1.69 13.30
C ILE A 46 -6.68 -2.17 11.86
N ALA A 47 -5.88 -3.21 11.58
CA ALA A 47 -5.78 -3.81 10.25
C ALA A 47 -7.13 -4.37 9.80
N LEU A 48 -7.49 -4.05 8.55
CA LEU A 48 -8.70 -4.54 7.89
C LEU A 48 -8.46 -5.82 7.09
N GLU A 49 -7.19 -6.11 6.82
CA GLU A 49 -6.71 -7.26 6.08
C GLU A 49 -5.36 -7.74 6.65
N VAL A 50 -4.87 -8.86 6.16
CA VAL A 50 -3.56 -9.40 6.57
C VAL A 50 -2.46 -8.52 5.96
N TYR A 51 -1.43 -8.23 6.74
CA TYR A 51 -0.23 -7.55 6.25
C TYR A 51 0.50 -8.43 5.24
N ASP A 52 0.77 -7.87 4.06
CA ASP A 52 1.45 -8.57 2.96
C ASP A 52 2.53 -7.69 2.30
N GLN A 53 3.24 -8.20 1.30
CA GLN A 53 4.26 -7.47 0.54
C GLN A 53 3.67 -6.49 -0.49
N GLU A 54 2.37 -6.59 -0.76
CA GLU A 54 1.70 -5.77 -1.76
C GLU A 54 0.29 -5.39 -1.30
N LEU A 55 -0.07 -4.13 -1.53
CA LEU A 55 -1.43 -3.64 -1.38
C LEU A 55 -1.99 -3.22 -2.75
N ILE A 56 -3.01 -3.94 -3.21
CA ILE A 56 -3.70 -3.60 -4.45
C ILE A 56 -4.72 -2.49 -4.16
N LEU A 57 -4.59 -1.39 -4.88
CA LEU A 57 -5.49 -0.25 -4.88
C LEU A 57 -6.26 -0.22 -6.20
N THR A 58 -7.56 0.00 -6.12
CA THR A 58 -8.48 -0.05 -7.25
C THR A 58 -9.30 1.23 -7.32
N CYS A 59 -10.20 1.33 -8.31
CA CYS A 59 -11.16 2.43 -8.38
C CYS A 59 -12.08 2.53 -7.15
N ALA A 60 -12.25 1.46 -6.37
CA ALA A 60 -13.02 1.50 -5.11
C ALA A 60 -12.29 2.27 -4.00
N ASP A 61 -11.00 2.54 -4.19
CA ASP A 61 -10.10 3.13 -3.20
C ASP A 61 -9.78 4.59 -3.50
N LEU A 62 -10.47 5.20 -4.47
CA LEU A 62 -10.31 6.61 -4.82
C LEU A 62 -10.54 7.51 -3.59
N GLY A 63 -9.63 8.47 -3.41
CA GLY A 63 -9.58 9.31 -2.23
C GLY A 63 -8.49 8.86 -1.25
N THR A 64 -8.67 9.20 0.02
CA THR A 64 -7.66 8.94 1.05
C THR A 64 -7.85 7.56 1.67
N VAL A 65 -6.82 6.71 1.57
CA VAL A 65 -6.75 5.38 2.17
C VAL A 65 -5.72 5.40 3.29
N ARG A 66 -6.13 5.00 4.50
CA ARG A 66 -5.20 4.86 5.62
C ARG A 66 -4.55 3.48 5.57
N VAL A 67 -3.22 3.46 5.58
CA VAL A 67 -2.41 2.23 5.53
C VAL A 67 -1.51 2.12 6.74
N GLY A 68 -1.27 0.88 7.15
CA GLY A 68 -0.27 0.52 8.15
C GLY A 68 0.94 -0.11 7.47
N LEU A 69 2.13 0.25 7.93
CA LEU A 69 3.39 -0.41 7.66
C LEU A 69 3.78 -1.21 8.91
N ARG A 70 4.07 -2.50 8.75
CA ARG A 70 4.58 -3.39 9.78
C ARG A 70 6.03 -3.70 9.47
N VAL A 71 6.89 -3.59 10.47
CA VAL A 71 8.32 -3.90 10.40
C VAL A 71 8.61 -4.99 11.41
N GLU A 72 9.25 -6.08 11.00
CA GLU A 72 9.69 -7.16 11.87
C GLU A 72 11.19 -7.41 11.71
N ASP A 73 11.92 -7.48 12.82
CA ASP A 73 13.34 -7.82 12.84
C ASP A 73 13.58 -9.35 12.90
N ALA A 74 14.84 -9.77 12.77
CA ALA A 74 15.18 -11.21 12.82
C ALA A 74 14.95 -11.86 14.20
N ALA A 75 14.76 -11.06 15.26
CA ALA A 75 14.42 -11.53 16.60
C ALA A 75 12.90 -11.64 16.81
N GLY A 76 12.09 -11.25 15.82
CA GLY A 76 10.63 -11.26 15.88
C GLY A 76 10.03 -10.06 16.61
N ASN A 77 10.81 -9.01 16.89
CA ASN A 77 10.26 -7.76 17.40
C ASN A 77 9.53 -7.03 16.28
N VAL A 78 8.37 -6.45 16.60
CA VAL A 78 7.50 -5.82 15.60
C VAL A 78 7.24 -4.37 15.97
N ASN A 79 7.34 -3.49 14.97
CA ASN A 79 6.90 -2.11 15.06
C ASN A 79 5.88 -1.78 13.95
N PHE A 80 5.05 -0.76 14.21
CA PHE A 80 4.02 -0.31 13.27
C PHE A 80 4.07 1.20 13.07
N CYS A 81 3.85 1.62 11.83
CA CYS A 81 3.68 3.01 11.42
C CYS A 81 2.39 3.13 10.59
N TRP A 82 1.77 4.32 10.59
CA TRP A 82 0.55 4.58 9.81
C TRP A 82 0.67 5.87 9.05
N LEU A 83 0.13 5.87 7.83
CA LEU A 83 0.07 7.04 6.96
C LEU A 83 -1.18 7.01 6.09
N ASP A 84 -1.46 8.16 5.48
CA ASP A 84 -2.58 8.33 4.58
C ASP A 84 -2.06 8.41 3.13
N VAL A 85 -2.62 7.59 2.25
CA VAL A 85 -2.30 7.52 0.82
C VAL A 85 -3.45 8.15 0.04
N LEU A 86 -3.16 9.14 -0.81
CA LEU A 86 -4.14 9.71 -1.73
C LEU A 86 -4.13 8.94 -3.04
N VAL A 87 -5.25 8.27 -3.35
CA VAL A 87 -5.46 7.54 -4.61
C VAL A 87 -6.28 8.42 -5.56
N GLU A 88 -5.76 8.64 -6.76
CA GLU A 88 -6.37 9.49 -7.78
C GLU A 88 -6.55 8.74 -9.10
N ASP A 89 -7.65 8.99 -9.80
CA ASP A 89 -7.79 8.60 -11.20
C ASP A 89 -7.04 9.59 -12.08
N LYS A 90 -6.28 9.07 -13.05
CA LYS A 90 -5.49 9.87 -14.00
C LYS A 90 -6.01 9.80 -15.44
N ASN A 91 -7.15 9.14 -15.66
CA ASN A 91 -7.80 9.13 -16.97
C ASN A 91 -8.50 10.47 -17.22
N ALA A 92 -8.31 11.01 -18.44
CA ALA A 92 -9.04 12.19 -18.88
C ALA A 92 -10.53 11.83 -19.15
N PRO A 93 -11.47 12.75 -18.90
CA PRO A 93 -12.91 12.55 -19.18
C PRO A 93 -13.24 12.27 -20.65
#